data_AF-A0AAD9JKG4-F1
#
_entry.id   AF-A0AAD9JKG4-F1
#
_cell.length_a   1.000
_cell.length_b   1.000
_cell.length_c   1.000
_cell.angle_alpha   90.00
_cell.angle_beta   90.00
_cell.angle_gamma   90.00
#
_symmetry.space_group_name_H-M   'P 1'
#
loop_
_entity.id
_entity.type
_entity.pdbx_description
1 polymer ?
#
loop_
_entity_poly.entity_id
_entity_poly.type
_entity_poly.pdbx_seq_one_letter_code
_entity_poly.pdbx_strand_id
1 'polypeptide(L)'
;MDLRRMKDEEKLDLCRKYYLGGFALLPFLWGINSIWFFREAFYRDHFDQQKQIKTYVIRCIIGTIIWVAIITTWVVIFQKYRADWGMIADDMSFIIPKGEL
;
A
#
# COMPACT_ATOMS: atom_id res chain seq x y z
N MET A 1 17.51 -4.89 -5.84
CA MET A 1 17.90 -4.37 -7.17
C MET A 1 18.41 -2.94 -7.00
N ASP A 2 19.49 -2.57 -7.68
CA ASP A 2 19.97 -1.20 -7.67
C ASP A 2 19.30 -0.42 -8.81
N LEU A 3 18.36 0.47 -8.48
CA LEU A 3 17.64 1.30 -9.47
C LEU A 3 18.61 2.15 -10.30
N ARG A 4 19.79 2.51 -9.75
CA ARG A 4 20.75 3.37 -10.44
C ARG A 4 21.36 2.72 -11.67
N ARG A 5 21.32 1.38 -11.76
CA ARG A 5 21.90 0.60 -12.85
C ARG A 5 20.89 0.25 -13.96
N MET A 6 19.61 0.58 -13.77
CA MET A 6 18.53 0.29 -14.71
C MET A 6 18.28 1.43 -15.69
N LYS A 7 17.86 1.09 -16.90
CA LYS A 7 17.41 2.09 -17.89
C LYS A 7 16.09 2.73 -17.45
N ASP A 8 15.84 3.94 -17.91
CA ASP A 8 14.66 4.71 -17.47
C ASP A 8 13.33 4.12 -17.95
N GLU A 9 13.33 3.41 -19.08
CA GLU A 9 12.19 2.61 -19.57
C GLU A 9 11.88 1.41 -18.67
N GLU A 10 12.91 0.69 -18.21
CA GLU A 10 12.75 -0.47 -17.33
C GLU A 10 12.20 -0.05 -15.97
N LYS A 11 12.62 1.11 -15.46
CA LYS A 11 12.08 1.71 -14.23
C LYS A 11 10.59 2.01 -14.36
N LEU A 12 10.14 2.54 -15.50
CA LEU A 12 8.74 2.82 -15.76
C LEU A 12 7.91 1.54 -15.80
N ASP A 13 8.38 0.51 -16.53
CA ASP A 13 7.71 -0.78 -16.61
C ASP A 13 7.60 -1.45 -15.23
N LEU A 14 8.67 -1.38 -14.44
CA LEU A 14 8.67 -1.88 -13.07
C LEU A 14 7.65 -1.11 -12.20
N CYS A 15 7.67 0.23 -12.21
CA CYS A 15 6.71 1.03 -11.47
C CYS A 15 5.26 0.73 -11.86
N ARG A 16 4.98 0.51 -13.16
CA ARG A 16 3.66 0.10 -13.65
C ARG A 16 3.26 -1.29 -13.16
N LYS A 17 4.17 -2.27 -13.17
CA LYS A 17 3.92 -3.63 -12.66
C LYS A 17 3.59 -3.63 -11.18
N TYR A 18 4.34 -2.87 -10.37
CA TYR A 18 4.07 -2.73 -8.95
C TYR A 18 2.77 -1.97 -8.67
N TYR A 19 2.45 -0.96 -9.48
CA TYR A 19 1.16 -0.28 -9.42
C TYR A 19 -0.01 -1.24 -9.71
N LEU A 20 0.09 -2.04 -10.78
CA LEU A 20 -0.93 -3.02 -11.12
C LEU A 20 -1.04 -4.13 -10.07
N GLY A 21 0.11 -4.61 -9.56
CA GLY A 21 0.16 -5.63 -8.52
C GLY A 21 -0.51 -5.19 -7.22
N GLY A 22 -0.48 -3.91 -6.87
CA GLY A 22 -1.12 -3.44 -5.64
C GLY A 22 -2.65 -3.49 -5.67
N PHE A 23 -3.27 -3.59 -6.86
CA PHE A 23 -4.71 -3.84 -6.97
C PHE A 23 -5.11 -5.25 -6.51
N ALA A 24 -4.17 -6.18 -6.36
CA ALA A 24 -4.42 -7.50 -5.78
C ALA A 24 -4.51 -7.46 -4.23
N LEU A 25 -5.08 -6.38 -3.67
CA LEU A 25 -5.23 -6.15 -2.22
C LEU A 25 -3.89 -6.07 -1.47
N LEU A 26 -2.85 -5.54 -2.11
CA LEU A 26 -1.49 -5.45 -1.57
C LEU A 26 -1.09 -3.99 -1.32
N PRO A 27 -1.63 -3.32 -0.29
CA PRO A 27 -1.31 -1.92 0.00
C PRO A 27 0.16 -1.71 0.36
N PHE A 28 0.80 -2.71 0.95
CA PHE A 28 2.23 -2.68 1.26
C PHE A 28 3.09 -2.60 -0.01
N LEU A 29 2.64 -3.23 -1.11
CA LEU A 29 3.32 -3.17 -2.39
C LEU A 29 3.29 -1.75 -2.97
N TRP A 30 2.14 -1.07 -2.89
CA TRP A 30 2.04 0.35 -3.27
C TRP A 30 2.91 1.25 -2.40
N GLY A 31 3.00 0.98 -1.09
CA GLY A 31 3.88 1.70 -0.18
C GLY A 31 5.36 1.57 -0.55
N ILE A 32 5.84 0.33 -0.78
CA ILE A 32 7.22 0.07 -1.22
C ILE A 32 7.50 0.74 -2.56
N ASN A 33 6.60 0.58 -3.53
CA ASN A 33 6.74 1.20 -4.86
C ASN A 33 6.87 2.73 -4.73
N SER A 34 6.05 3.32 -3.86
CA SER A 34 6.08 4.75 -3.61
C SER A 34 7.41 5.19 -3.04
N ILE A 35 7.91 4.56 -1.98
CA ILE A 35 9.19 4.93 -1.32
C ILE A 35 10.38 4.74 -2.27
N TRP A 36 10.40 3.62 -3.01
CA TRP A 36 11.54 3.25 -3.85
C TRP A 36 11.68 4.17 -5.06
N PHE A 37 10.55 4.52 -5.71
CA PHE A 37 10.53 5.46 -6.83
C PHE A 37 10.36 6.93 -6.41
N PHE A 38 10.12 7.24 -5.13
CA PHE A 38 10.01 8.62 -4.64
C PHE A 38 11.29 9.41 -4.94
N ARG A 39 12.44 8.83 -4.63
CA ARG A 39 13.73 9.46 -4.89
C ARG A 39 13.94 9.68 -6.40
N GLU A 40 13.56 8.72 -7.23
CA GLU A 40 13.68 8.83 -8.68
C GLU A 40 12.73 9.88 -9.28
N ALA A 41 11.52 10.00 -8.72
CA ALA A 41 10.49 10.91 -9.19
C ALA A 41 10.72 12.37 -8.76
N PHE A 42 11.30 12.60 -7.57
CA PHE A 42 11.41 13.94 -6.97
C PHE A 42 12.84 14.49 -6.86
N TYR A 43 13.88 13.67 -6.77
CA TYR A 43 15.26 14.14 -6.57
C TYR A 43 16.13 14.12 -7.85
N ARG A 44 15.72 13.43 -8.91
CA ARG A 44 16.52 13.33 -10.15
C ARG A 44 16.18 14.48 -11.12
N ASP A 45 17.19 14.93 -11.86
CA ASP A 45 17.04 15.94 -12.92
C ASP A 45 16.04 15.52 -14.01
N HIS A 46 15.46 16.49 -14.70
CA HIS A 46 14.35 16.30 -15.65
C HIS A 46 14.66 15.27 -16.74
N PHE A 47 13.81 14.24 -16.85
CA PHE A 47 13.76 13.29 -17.96
C PHE A 47 12.32 13.07 -18.42
N ASP A 48 12.09 12.80 -19.71
CA ASP A 48 10.74 12.77 -20.30
C ASP A 48 9.78 11.78 -19.60
N GLN A 49 10.30 10.66 -19.13
CA GLN A 49 9.52 9.61 -18.45
C GLN A 49 9.24 9.94 -16.96
N GLN A 50 9.88 10.96 -16.38
CA GLN A 50 9.74 11.32 -14.97
C GLN A 50 8.32 11.73 -14.61
N LYS A 51 7.65 12.49 -15.49
CA LYS A 51 6.25 12.92 -15.29
C LYS A 51 5.33 11.72 -15.12
N GLN A 52 5.50 10.68 -15.95
CA GLN A 52 4.68 9.47 -15.86
C GLN A 52 4.95 8.73 -14.55
N ILE A 53 6.22 8.50 -14.19
CA ILE A 53 6.60 7.85 -12.93
C ILE A 53 6.01 8.61 -11.74
N LYS A 54 6.10 9.95 -11.73
CA LYS A 54 5.55 10.79 -10.67
C LYS A 54 4.04 10.61 -10.53
N THR A 55 3.29 10.57 -11.63
CA THR A 55 1.84 10.30 -11.60
C THR A 55 1.52 8.92 -11.02
N TYR A 56 2.26 7.87 -11.41
CA TYR A 56 2.07 6.52 -10.85
C TYR A 56 2.41 6.45 -9.36
N VAL A 57 3.50 7.08 -8.93
CA VAL A 57 3.91 7.16 -7.52
C VAL A 57 2.84 7.87 -6.69
N ILE A 58 2.33 9.01 -7.13
CA ILE A 58 1.27 9.73 -6.42
C ILE A 58 0.00 8.87 -6.30
N ARG A 59 -0.40 8.17 -7.37
CA ARG A 59 -1.54 7.25 -7.33
C ARG A 59 -1.31 6.08 -6.35
N CYS A 60 -0.10 5.52 -6.30
CA CYS A 60 0.26 4.49 -5.32
C CYS A 60 0.17 5.03 -3.88
N ILE A 61 0.66 6.24 -3.62
CA ILE A 61 0.59 6.88 -2.29
C ILE A 61 -0.88 7.04 -1.87
N ILE A 62 -1.72 7.61 -2.75
CA ILE A 62 -3.15 7.77 -2.48
C ILE A 62 -3.81 6.41 -2.20
N GLY A 63 -3.55 5.41 -3.05
CA GLY A 63 -4.08 4.06 -2.84
C GLY A 63 -3.63 3.45 -1.50
N THR A 64 -2.38 3.67 -1.11
CA THR A 64 -1.84 3.20 0.18
C THR A 64 -2.56 3.87 1.35
N ILE A 65 -2.75 5.19 1.30
CA ILE A 65 -3.45 5.94 2.35
C ILE A 65 -4.90 5.48 2.48
N ILE A 66 -5.59 5.28 1.36
CA ILE A 66 -6.97 4.77 1.34
C ILE A 66 -7.04 3.39 2.00
N TRP A 67 -6.14 2.47 1.64
CA TRP A 67 -6.11 1.14 2.27
C TRP A 67 -5.78 1.19 3.75
N VAL A 68 -4.82 2.02 4.15
CA VAL A 68 -4.48 2.20 5.58
C VAL A 68 -5.70 2.72 6.34
N ALA A 69 -6.43 3.68 5.79
CA ALA A 69 -7.67 4.18 6.39
C ALA A 69 -8.73 3.08 6.50
N ILE A 70 -8.98 2.32 5.42
CA ILE A 70 -9.95 1.20 5.41
C ILE A 70 -9.60 0.16 6.48
N ILE A 71 -8.34 -0.31 6.50
CA ILE A 71 -7.88 -1.32 7.48
C ILE A 71 -7.97 -0.77 8.89
N THR A 72 -7.55 0.47 9.12
CA THR A 72 -7.61 1.10 10.45
C THR A 72 -9.04 1.24 10.92
N THR A 73 -9.94 1.72 10.06
CA THR A 73 -11.38 1.82 10.38
C THR A 73 -11.96 0.45 10.68
N TRP A 74 -11.64 -0.58 9.90
CA TRP A 74 -12.08 -1.95 10.16
C TRP A 74 -11.58 -2.46 11.52
N VAL A 75 -10.29 -2.27 11.82
CA VAL A 75 -9.70 -2.67 13.11
C VAL A 75 -10.38 -1.94 14.26
N VAL A 76 -10.63 -0.63 14.16
CA VAL A 76 -11.30 0.14 15.22
C VAL A 76 -12.72 -0.35 15.43
N ILE A 77 -13.48 -0.60 14.35
CA ILE A 77 -14.85 -1.14 14.45
C ILE A 77 -14.82 -2.52 15.11
N PHE A 78 -13.95 -3.41 14.62
CA PHE A 78 -13.82 -4.76 15.15
C PHE A 78 -13.46 -4.72 16.64
N GLN A 79 -12.43 -3.97 17.04
CA GLN A 79 -12.03 -3.88 18.45
C GLN A 79 -13.13 -3.28 19.34
N LYS A 80 -13.90 -2.30 18.85
CA LYS A 80 -14.92 -1.62 19.65
C LYS A 80 -16.20 -2.44 19.80
N TYR A 81 -16.63 -3.13 18.75
CA TYR A 81 -17.91 -3.83 18.71
C TYR A 81 -17.78 -5.37 18.77
N ARG A 82 -16.56 -5.91 18.87
CA ARG A 82 -16.31 -7.36 18.98
C ARG A 82 -17.20 -8.01 20.03
N ALA A 83 -17.24 -7.47 21.23
CA ALA A 83 -18.01 -8.04 22.34
C ALA A 83 -19.53 -8.04 22.04
N ASP A 84 -20.02 -6.99 21.39
CA ASP A 84 -21.44 -6.86 21.02
C ASP A 84 -21.86 -7.84 19.91
N TRP A 85 -20.92 -8.31 19.09
CA TRP A 85 -21.18 -9.17 17.93
C TRP A 85 -21.25 -10.67 18.30
N GLY A 86 -20.87 -11.04 19.53
CA GLY A 86 -20.98 -12.41 20.06
C GLY A 86 -20.32 -13.47 19.16
N MET A 87 -21.05 -14.55 18.86
CA MET A 87 -20.54 -15.71 18.09
C MET A 87 -19.92 -15.33 16.73
N ILE A 88 -20.49 -14.33 16.05
CA ILE A 88 -20.01 -13.88 14.74
C ILE A 88 -18.60 -13.29 14.85
N ALA A 89 -18.31 -12.54 15.92
CA ALA A 89 -16.98 -12.00 16.14
C ALA A 89 -16.00 -13.06 16.65
N ASP A 90 -16.45 -14.05 17.41
CA ASP A 90 -15.58 -15.15 17.83
C ASP A 90 -15.16 -16.04 16.64
N ASP A 91 -16.06 -16.32 15.70
CA ASP A 91 -15.74 -17.05 14.47
C ASP A 91 -14.76 -16.28 13.56
N MET A 92 -14.85 -14.95 13.53
CA MET A 92 -13.90 -14.08 12.81
C MET A 92 -12.58 -13.85 13.55
N SER A 93 -12.52 -14.16 14.84
CA SER A 93 -11.37 -13.88 15.69
C SER A 93 -10.32 -14.96 15.59
N PHE A 94 -9.21 -14.65 14.93
CA PHE A 94 -8.05 -15.55 14.94
C PHE A 94 -7.40 -15.66 16.33
N ILE A 95 -7.46 -14.59 17.12
CA ILE A 95 -6.95 -14.55 18.50
C ILE A 95 -8.09 -14.07 19.40
N ILE A 96 -8.45 -14.91 20.37
CA ILE A 96 -9.44 -14.61 21.40
C ILE A 96 -8.69 -14.25 22.68
N PRO A 97 -8.83 -13.01 23.22
CA PRO A 97 -8.23 -12.65 24.50
C PRO A 97 -8.88 -13.48 25.60
N LYS A 98 -8.08 -14.25 26.35
CA LYS A 98 -8.58 -15.20 27.37
C LYS A 98 -9.06 -14.55 28.68
N GLY A 99 -9.16 -13.21 28.74
CA GLY A 99 -9.36 -12.46 29.98
C GLY A 99 -10.44 -11.39 29.97
N GLU A 100 -11.09 -11.14 28.82
CA GLU A 100 -12.23 -10.23 28.75
C GLU A 100 -13.46 -11.04 28.33
N LEU A 101 -14.48 -11.04 29.21
CA LEU A 101 -15.81 -11.59 29.00
C LEU A 101 -16.69 -10.55 28.32
#